data_AF-A0A7H4MK78-F1
#
_entry.id   AF-A0A7H4MK78-F1
#
_cell.length_a   1.000
_cell.length_b   1.000
_cell.length_c   1.000
_cell.angle_alpha   90.00
_cell.angle_beta   90.00
_cell.angle_gamma   90.00
#
_symmetry.space_group_name_H-M   'P 1'
#
loop_
_entity.id
_entity.type
_entity.pdbx_description
1 polymer ?
#
loop_
_entity_poly.entity_id
_entity_poly.type
_entity_poly.pdbx_seq_one_letter_code
_entity_poly.pdbx_strand_id
1 'polypeptide(L)'
;MFWNSEVLTRIDAADDLKIAPYHPDMNTTGTPTWIWEVKVDNRLFVRAYSGTRSKWYQAALSQQAGKILAIGQEFDVLFAKTIRP
;
A
#
# COMPACT_ATOMS: atom_id res chain seq x y z
N MET A 1 7.29 -13.12 2.83
CA MET A 1 6.70 -13.24 1.48
C MET A 1 7.60 -12.52 0.49
N PHE A 2 7.93 -13.17 -0.62
CA PHE A 2 8.68 -12.54 -1.71
C PHE A 2 7.69 -12.13 -2.80
N TRP A 3 7.66 -10.84 -3.11
CA TRP A 3 6.95 -10.34 -4.28
C TRP A 3 7.69 -10.73 -5.56
N ASN A 4 6.95 -10.98 -6.65
CA ASN A 4 7.58 -11.10 -7.96
C ASN A 4 8.14 -9.71 -8.37
N SER A 5 9.44 -9.66 -8.67
CA SER A 5 10.14 -8.43 -9.05
C SER A 5 9.59 -7.80 -10.32
N GLU A 6 9.11 -8.60 -11.27
CA GLU A 6 8.52 -8.11 -12.52
C GLU A 6 7.18 -7.41 -12.26
N VAL A 7 6.36 -7.95 -11.35
CA VAL A 7 5.12 -7.31 -10.92
C VAL A 7 5.41 -5.96 -10.29
N LEU A 8 6.39 -5.90 -9.38
CA LEU A 8 6.77 -4.63 -8.76
C LEU A 8 7.32 -3.61 -9.78
N THR A 9 8.08 -4.05 -10.78
CA THR A 9 8.55 -3.16 -11.86
C THR A 9 7.38 -2.62 -12.68
N ARG A 10 6.36 -3.44 -12.95
CA ARG A 10 5.17 -2.98 -13.68
C ARG A 10 4.35 -1.98 -12.88
N ILE A 11 4.24 -2.18 -11.57
CA ILE A 11 3.57 -1.24 -10.66
C ILE A 11 4.32 0.10 -10.67
N ASP A 12 5.62 0.07 -10.40
CA ASP A 12 6.49 1.27 -10.38
C ASP A 12 6.47 2.04 -11.71
N ALA A 13 6.37 1.35 -12.84
CA ALA A 13 6.27 1.96 -14.16
C ALA A 13 4.87 2.54 -14.49
N ALA A 14 3.81 2.07 -13.83
CA ALA A 14 2.44 2.50 -14.10
C ALA A 14 2.07 3.79 -13.38
N ASP A 15 2.72 4.10 -12.25
CA ASP A 15 2.44 5.28 -11.39
C ASP A 15 0.93 5.41 -11.07
N ASP A 16 0.25 4.26 -10.91
CA ASP A 16 -1.20 4.15 -10.81
C ASP A 16 -1.71 3.65 -9.45
N LEU A 17 -0.83 3.62 -8.44
CA LEU A 17 -1.08 2.92 -7.20
C LEU A 17 -2.17 3.60 -6.34
N LYS A 18 -3.12 2.77 -5.91
CA LYS A 18 -4.11 3.11 -4.90
C LYS A 18 -4.01 2.17 -3.72
N ILE A 19 -4.22 2.69 -2.52
CA ILE A 19 -4.23 1.92 -1.28
C ILE A 19 -5.61 1.89 -0.66
N ALA A 20 -5.96 0.75 -0.09
CA ALA A 20 -7.21 0.51 0.61
C ALA A 20 -6.95 -0.38 1.84
N PRO A 21 -6.46 0.18 2.96
CA PRO A 21 -6.31 -0.56 4.21
C PRO A 21 -7.63 -1.13 4.70
N TYR A 22 -7.58 -2.28 5.38
CA TYR A 22 -8.78 -2.87 5.96
C TYR A 22 -9.38 -2.00 7.08
N HIS A 23 -10.68 -2.14 7.27
CA HIS A 23 -11.39 -1.69 8.45
C HIS A 23 -11.16 -2.65 9.64
N PRO A 24 -11.63 -2.32 10.86
CA PRO A 24 -11.55 -3.22 12.03
C PRO A 24 -12.19 -4.59 11.87
N ASP A 25 -13.08 -4.75 10.90
CA ASP A 25 -13.66 -6.05 10.56
C ASP A 25 -12.71 -6.97 9.77
N MET A 26 -11.53 -6.48 9.35
CA MET A 26 -10.53 -7.19 8.55
C MET A 26 -11.07 -7.78 7.23
N ASN A 27 -12.21 -7.26 6.75
CA ASN A 27 -12.90 -7.78 5.58
C ASN A 27 -13.26 -6.68 4.59
N THR A 28 -13.68 -5.51 5.08
CA THR A 28 -14.05 -4.38 4.23
C THR A 28 -12.94 -3.33 4.17
N THR A 29 -12.88 -2.58 3.07
CA THR A 29 -11.92 -1.49 2.88
C THR A 29 -12.66 -0.18 2.60
N GLY A 30 -12.02 0.94 2.91
CA GLY A 30 -12.50 2.26 2.50
C GLY A 30 -12.33 2.52 1.01
N THR A 31 -12.66 3.74 0.57
CA THR A 31 -12.41 4.19 -0.81
C THR A 31 -10.90 4.12 -1.12
N PRO A 32 -10.50 3.42 -2.21
CA PRO A 32 -9.11 3.40 -2.64
C PRO A 32 -8.55 4.81 -2.81
N THR A 33 -7.42 5.08 -2.16
CA THR A 33 -6.77 6.39 -2.17
C THR A 33 -5.54 6.35 -3.07
N TRP A 34 -5.47 7.26 -4.04
CA TRP A 34 -4.29 7.46 -4.87
C TRP A 34 -3.09 7.89 -4.01
N ILE A 35 -1.96 7.21 -4.19
CA ILE A 35 -0.72 7.55 -3.51
C ILE A 35 0.49 7.19 -4.37
N TRP A 36 1.54 7.99 -4.26
CA TRP A 36 2.82 7.67 -4.89
C TRP A 36 3.62 6.67 -4.06
N GLU A 37 4.17 5.69 -4.75
CA GLU A 37 5.11 4.70 -4.27
C GLU A 37 6.53 4.91 -4.79
N VAL A 38 7.47 4.23 -4.15
CA VAL A 38 8.81 3.99 -4.69
C VAL A 38 9.17 2.53 -4.48
N LYS A 39 9.79 1.91 -5.49
CA LYS A 39 10.34 0.55 -5.38
C LYS A 39 11.77 0.58 -4.83
N VAL A 40 12.02 -0.14 -3.73
CA VAL A 40 13.37 -0.37 -3.17
C VAL A 40 13.47 -1.82 -2.68
N ASP A 41 14.57 -2.51 -2.99
CA ASP A 41 14.86 -3.89 -2.55
C ASP A 41 13.66 -4.84 -2.65
N ASN A 42 12.98 -4.78 -3.79
CA ASN A 42 11.83 -5.64 -4.10
C ASN A 42 10.65 -5.45 -3.13
N ARG A 43 10.45 -4.22 -2.65
CA ARG A 43 9.32 -3.75 -1.85
C ARG A 43 8.84 -2.40 -2.36
N LEU A 44 7.57 -2.09 -2.09
CA LEU A 44 6.99 -0.78 -2.36
C LEU A 44 6.92 0.02 -1.06
N PHE A 45 7.31 1.28 -1.14
CA PHE A 45 7.22 2.22 -0.03
C PHE A 45 6.33 3.38 -0.44
N VAL A 46 5.36 3.71 0.40
CA VAL A 46 4.48 4.87 0.20
C VAL A 46 4.72 5.90 1.29
N ARG A 47 4.43 7.16 0.99
CA ARG A 47 4.47 8.25 1.98
C ARG A 47 3.09 8.82 2.22
N ALA A 48 2.82 9.24 3.44
CA ALA A 48 1.56 9.93 3.76
C ALA A 48 1.56 11.35 3.19
N TYR A 49 1.06 11.54 1.96
CA TYR A 49 0.99 12.87 1.32
C TYR A 49 0.18 13.87 2.16
N SER A 50 -0.99 13.45 2.66
CA SER A 50 -1.83 14.26 3.57
C SER A 50 -1.38 14.22 5.04
N GLY A 51 -0.15 13.77 5.30
CA GLY A 51 0.39 13.59 6.65
C GLY A 51 -0.16 12.36 7.39
N THR A 52 0.45 12.07 8.53
CA THR A 52 0.18 10.86 9.32
C THR A 52 -1.21 10.84 9.97
N ARG A 53 -1.94 11.96 9.99
CA ARG A 53 -3.30 12.03 10.55
C ARG A 53 -4.38 11.53 9.58
N SER A 54 -4.03 11.15 8.36
CA SER A 54 -5.00 10.64 7.40
C SER A 54 -5.63 9.32 7.88
N LYS A 55 -6.93 9.13 7.59
CA LYS A 55 -7.66 7.91 7.98
C LYS A 55 -7.01 6.65 7.42
N TRP A 56 -6.57 6.70 6.16
CA TRP A 56 -5.90 5.55 5.54
C TRP A 56 -4.58 5.24 6.24
N TYR A 57 -3.78 6.24 6.62
CA TYR A 57 -2.47 6.01 7.22
C TYR A 57 -2.62 5.38 8.60
N GLN A 58 -3.57 5.89 9.38
CA GLN A 58 -3.93 5.31 10.67
C GLN A 58 -4.44 3.88 10.52
N ALA A 59 -5.34 3.61 9.56
CA ALA A 59 -5.83 2.26 9.30
C ALA A 59 -4.73 1.30 8.84
N ALA A 60 -3.84 1.73 7.95
CA ALA A 60 -2.71 0.93 7.48
C ALA A 60 -1.79 0.50 8.64
N LEU A 61 -1.54 1.40 9.60
CA LEU A 61 -0.72 1.10 10.77
C LEU A 61 -1.46 0.25 11.81
N SER A 62 -2.74 0.51 12.06
CA SER A 62 -3.52 -0.26 13.02
C SER A 62 -3.75 -1.69 12.55
N GLN A 63 -4.13 -1.87 11.28
CA GLN A 63 -4.59 -3.18 10.79
C GLN A 63 -3.48 -3.99 10.14
N GLN A 64 -2.42 -3.32 9.68
CA GLN A 64 -1.24 -3.93 9.06
C GLN A 64 -1.54 -4.82 7.84
N ALA A 65 -2.77 -4.74 7.31
CA ALA A 65 -3.22 -5.48 6.15
C ALA A 65 -4.27 -4.67 5.38
N GLY A 66 -4.41 -4.98 4.10
CA GLY A 66 -5.40 -4.39 3.21
C GLY A 66 -5.08 -4.71 1.78
N LYS A 67 -5.54 -3.84 0.90
CA LYS A 67 -5.44 -4.03 -0.54
C LYS A 67 -4.70 -2.87 -1.20
N ILE A 68 -4.04 -3.16 -2.31
CA ILE A 68 -3.62 -2.14 -3.26
C ILE A 68 -4.25 -2.44 -4.61
N LEU A 69 -4.52 -1.37 -5.36
CA LEU A 69 -4.91 -1.46 -6.76
C LEU A 69 -3.81 -0.81 -7.58
N ALA A 70 -3.24 -1.58 -8.51
CA ALA A 70 -2.19 -1.12 -9.40
C ALA A 70 -2.21 -1.99 -10.66
N ILE A 71 -1.74 -1.48 -11.80
CA ILE A 71 -1.68 -2.20 -13.08
C ILE A 71 -3.03 -2.85 -13.47
N GLY A 72 -4.14 -2.19 -13.11
CA GLY A 72 -5.50 -2.70 -13.32
C GLY A 72 -5.87 -3.95 -12.52
N GLN A 73 -5.10 -4.31 -11.49
CA GLN A 73 -5.30 -5.49 -10.64
C GLN A 73 -5.36 -5.10 -9.16
N GLU A 74 -6.03 -5.95 -8.36
CA GLU A 74 -6.08 -5.84 -6.91
C GLU A 74 -5.13 -6.85 -6.27
N PHE A 75 -4.41 -6.43 -5.24
CA PHE A 75 -3.51 -7.29 -4.49
C PHE A 75 -3.74 -7.16 -2.99
N ASP A 76 -3.83 -8.28 -2.28
CA ASP A 76 -3.73 -8.31 -0.83
C ASP A 76 -2.29 -8.05 -0.38
N VAL A 77 -2.13 -7.14 0.57
CA VAL A 77 -0.82 -6.69 1.06
C VAL A 77 -0.79 -6.60 2.58
N LEU A 78 0.43 -6.64 3.10
CA LEU A 78 0.71 -6.29 4.49
C LEU A 78 1.35 -4.91 4.54
N PHE A 79 0.86 -4.06 5.44
CA PHE A 79 1.41 -2.75 5.73
C PHE A 79 2.32 -2.83 6.94
N ALA A 80 3.49 -2.21 6.83
CA ALA A 80 4.42 -2.07 7.94
C ALA A 80 4.99 -0.66 7.96
N LYS A 81 5.12 -0.10 9.16
CA LYS A 81 5.91 1.12 9.33
C LYS A 81 7.36 0.78 9.03
N THR A 82 8.01 1.61 8.24
CA THR A 82 9.45 1.50 8.06
C THR A 82 10.14 1.82 9.38
N ILE A 83 10.87 0.85 9.90
CA ILE A 83 11.89 1.08 10.92
C ILE A 83 13.17 1.27 10.11
N ARG A 84 13.63 2.51 9.96
CA ARG A 84 15.05 2.68 9.64
C ARG A 84 15.83 2.39 10.94
N PRO A 85 16.88 1.56 10.92
CA PRO A 85 17.89 1.63 11.98
C PRO A 85 18.56 3.01 11.99
#